data_AF-A0A9D5G740-F1
#
_entry.id   AF-A0A9D5G740-F1
#
_cell.length_a   1.000
_cell.length_b   1.000
_cell.length_c   1.000
_cell.angle_alpha   90.00
_cell.angle_beta   90.00
_cell.angle_gamma   90.00
#
_symmetry.space_group_name_H-M   'P 1'
#
loop_
_entity.id
_entity.type
_entity.pdbx_description
1 polymer ?
#
loop_
_entity_poly.entity_id
_entity_poly.type
_entity_poly.pdbx_seq_one_letter_code
_entity_poly.pdbx_strand_id
1 'polypeptide(L)'
;HYASVSVTIDGKVHVGGIAAYALTIPTVAVHPATAQRFVVFLFSPGGRRLLTGSGMTLIHPVIGGDAKAVPAGVRRATRVSR
;
A
#
# COMPACT_ATOMS: atom_id res chain seq x y z
N HIS A 1 -16.94 -11.94 -2.72
CA HIS A 1 -16.00 -12.89 -2.11
C HIS A 1 -14.72 -12.15 -1.75
N TYR A 2 -14.34 -12.10 -0.46
CA TYR A 2 -13.04 -11.56 -0.04
C TYR A 2 -12.00 -12.69 -0.11
N ALA A 3 -10.74 -12.34 -0.40
CA ALA A 3 -9.65 -13.29 -0.24
C ALA A 3 -9.55 -13.70 1.24
N SER A 4 -9.48 -15.01 1.50
CA SER A 4 -9.29 -15.58 2.83
C SER A 4 -7.82 -15.87 3.08
N VAL A 5 -7.33 -15.53 4.27
CA VAL A 5 -5.99 -15.88 4.74
C VAL A 5 -6.13 -16.84 5.91
N SER A 6 -5.30 -17.88 5.93
CA SER A 6 -5.20 -18.82 7.05
C SER A 6 -3.86 -18.63 7.75
N VAL A 7 -3.88 -18.50 9.08
CA VAL A 7 -2.69 -18.40 9.92
C VAL A 7 -2.79 -19.42 11.05
N THR A 8 -1.70 -20.13 11.33
CA THR A 8 -1.63 -21.04 12.48
C THR A 8 -1.07 -20.30 13.69
N ILE A 9 -1.84 -20.27 14.78
CA ILE A 9 -1.46 -19.68 16.07
C ILE A 9 -1.72 -20.75 17.12
N ASP A 10 -0.71 -21.08 17.94
CA ASP A 10 -0.78 -22.11 18.99
C ASP A 10 -1.34 -23.47 18.50
N GLY A 11 -0.95 -23.88 17.29
CA GLY A 11 -1.39 -25.14 16.67
C GLY A 11 -2.83 -25.13 16.14
N LYS A 12 -3.54 -24.01 16.20
CA LYS A 12 -4.89 -23.85 15.63
C LYS A 12 -4.85 -23.00 14.37
N VAL A 13 -5.61 -23.42 13.36
CA VAL A 13 -5.77 -22.66 12.11
C VAL A 13 -6.86 -21.60 12.33
N HIS A 14 -6.50 -20.35 12.14
CA HIS A 14 -7.41 -19.21 12.13
C HIS A 14 -7.60 -18.74 10.69
N VAL A 15 -8.87 -18.63 10.27
CA VAL A 15 -9.23 -18.13 8.93
C VAL A 15 -9.84 -16.75 9.09
N GLY A 16 -9.31 -15.78 8.35
CA GLY A 16 -9.78 -14.40 8.36
C GLY A 16 -9.73 -13.73 6.99
N GLY A 17 -10.24 -12.50 6.90
CA GLY A 17 -10.12 -11.66 5.71
C GLY A 17 -8.81 -10.85 5.71
N ILE A 18 -8.43 -10.34 4.54
CA ILE A 18 -7.28 -9.43 4.42
C ILE A 18 -7.60 -8.08 5.06
N ALA A 19 -6.77 -7.64 5.99
CA ALA A 19 -6.71 -6.24 6.44
C ALA A 19 -5.84 -5.44 5.48
N ALA A 20 -6.47 -4.64 4.60
CA ALA A 20 -5.77 -3.82 3.62
C ALA A 20 -5.72 -2.36 4.07
N TYR A 21 -4.54 -1.75 3.95
CA TYR A 21 -4.36 -0.32 4.20
C TYR A 21 -4.56 0.49 2.91
N ALA A 22 -5.25 1.62 3.04
CA ALA A 22 -5.39 2.61 1.98
C ALA A 22 -4.62 3.89 2.36
N LEU A 23 -4.11 4.58 1.35
CA LEU A 23 -3.43 5.87 1.49
C LEU A 23 -3.95 6.85 0.44
N THR A 24 -4.01 8.13 0.79
CA THR A 24 -4.50 9.19 -0.09
C THR A 24 -3.70 10.48 0.11
N ILE A 25 -3.68 11.33 -0.92
CA ILE A 25 -3.23 12.72 -0.82
C ILE A 25 -4.51 13.57 -0.90
N PRO A 26 -4.94 14.22 0.20
CA PRO A 26 -6.12 15.06 0.17
C PRO A 26 -5.98 16.17 -0.88
N THR A 27 -7.08 16.52 -1.55
CA THR A 27 -7.11 17.60 -2.55
C THR A 27 -6.75 18.97 -1.95
N VAL A 28 -6.96 19.12 -0.65
CA VAL A 28 -6.65 20.34 0.13
C VAL A 28 -5.28 20.30 0.81
N ALA A 29 -4.41 19.34 0.48
CA ALA A 29 -3.08 19.24 1.07
C ALA A 29 -2.28 20.52 0.80
N VAL A 30 -1.73 21.13 1.86
CA VAL A 30 -0.93 22.37 1.78
C VAL A 30 0.37 22.15 0.97
N HIS A 31 0.91 20.93 1.00
CA HIS A 31 2.14 20.56 0.31
C HIS A 31 1.95 19.27 -0.53
N PRO A 32 1.17 19.31 -1.62
CA PRO A 32 0.79 18.11 -2.37
C PRO A 32 2.00 17.47 -3.05
N ALA A 33 2.98 18.27 -3.48
CA ALA A 33 4.22 17.78 -4.07
C ALA A 33 5.07 16.98 -3.07
N THR A 34 5.17 17.43 -1.82
CA THR A 34 5.89 16.72 -0.75
C THR A 34 5.16 15.43 -0.39
N ALA A 35 3.83 15.47 -0.28
CA ALA A 35 3.01 14.28 -0.05
C ALA A 35 3.22 13.25 -1.17
N GLN A 36 3.25 13.67 -2.43
CA GLN A 36 3.56 12.79 -3.55
C GLN A 36 4.94 12.14 -3.42
N ARG A 37 5.98 12.89 -3.05
CA ARG A 37 7.33 12.35 -2.83
C ARG A 37 7.34 11.32 -1.71
N PHE A 38 6.62 11.57 -0.62
CA PHE A 38 6.47 10.63 0.49
C PHE A 38 5.79 9.34 0.05
N VAL A 39 4.68 9.42 -0.68
CA VAL A 39 3.99 8.22 -1.21
C VAL A 39 4.90 7.43 -2.13
N VAL A 40 5.64 8.09 -3.03
CA VAL A 40 6.63 7.42 -3.90
C VAL A 40 7.73 6.76 -3.08
N PHE A 41 8.20 7.40 -2.01
CA PHE A 41 9.21 6.84 -1.11
C PHE A 41 8.73 5.55 -0.43
N LEU A 42 7.48 5.46 0.02
CA LEU A 42 6.94 4.24 0.64
C LEU A 42 7.06 3.01 -0.28
N PHE A 43 6.96 3.21 -1.59
CA PHE A 43 7.11 2.14 -2.59
C PHE A 43 8.55 1.89 -3.05
N SER A 44 9.52 2.70 -2.60
CA SER A 44 10.96 2.48 -2.85
C SER A 44 11.51 1.32 -2.01
N PRO A 45 12.73 0.81 -2.29
CA PRO A 45 13.36 -0.20 -1.44
C PRO A 45 13.50 0.22 0.02
N GLY A 46 13.81 1.50 0.29
CA GLY A 46 13.95 2.03 1.65
C GLY A 46 12.60 2.08 2.40
N GLY A 47 11.57 2.61 1.75
CA GLY A 47 10.22 2.65 2.32
C GLY A 47 9.63 1.26 2.55
N ARG A 48 9.85 0.33 1.61
CA ARG A 48 9.44 -1.08 1.76
C ARG A 48 10.12 -1.73 2.96
N ARG A 49 11.43 -1.52 3.14
CA ARG A 49 12.17 -2.05 4.31
C ARG A 49 11.60 -1.52 5.62
N LEU A 50 11.26 -0.24 5.70
CA LEU A 50 10.63 0.35 6.90
C LEU A 50 9.28 -0.31 7.19
N LEU A 51 8.41 -0.42 6.18
CA LEU A 51 7.09 -1.05 6.34
C LEU A 51 7.21 -2.51 6.78
N THR A 52 8.07 -3.29 6.13
CA THR A 52 8.29 -4.70 6.50
C THR A 52 8.89 -4.86 7.89
N GLY A 53 9.81 -3.96 8.29
CA GLY A 53 10.38 -3.96 9.63
C GLY A 53 9.35 -3.67 10.73
N SER A 54 8.25 -2.99 10.39
CA SER A 54 7.11 -2.74 11.29
C SER A 54 6.00 -3.78 11.18
N GLY A 55 6.24 -4.92 10.54
CA GLY A 55 5.26 -6.00 10.40
C GLY A 55 4.21 -5.77 9.30
N MET A 56 4.38 -4.76 8.44
CA MET A 56 3.50 -4.54 7.30
C MET A 56 4.05 -5.23 6.06
N THR A 57 3.26 -6.11 5.46
CA THR A 57 3.56 -6.68 4.14
C THR A 57 2.98 -5.79 3.06
N LEU A 58 3.83 -5.32 2.15
CA LEU A 58 3.37 -4.60 0.97
C LEU A 58 2.70 -5.60 0.00
N ILE A 59 1.38 -5.59 -0.07
CA ILE A 59 0.63 -6.27 -1.14
C ILE A 59 0.81 -5.54 -2.46
N HIS A 60 0.46 -6.18 -3.58
CA HIS A 60 0.43 -5.49 -4.88
C HIS A 60 -0.51 -4.27 -4.76
N PRO A 61 0.00 -3.04 -4.84
CA PRO A 61 -0.81 -1.86 -4.59
C PRO A 61 -1.83 -1.69 -5.71
N VAL A 62 -3.05 -1.34 -5.32
CA VAL A 62 -4.15 -1.09 -6.24
C VAL A 62 -4.51 0.39 -6.15
N ILE A 63 -4.74 1.01 -7.30
CA ILE A 63 -5.31 2.36 -7.35
C ILE A 63 -6.83 2.21 -7.22
N GLY A 64 -7.38 2.70 -6.12
CA GLY A 64 -8.82 2.88 -5.97
C GLY A 64 -9.28 4.17 -6.64
N GLY A 65 -10.47 4.16 -7.26
CA GLY A 65 -11.07 5.34 -7.90
C GLY A 65 -10.46 5.70 -9.26
N ASP A 66 -10.46 6.99 -9.61
CA ASP A 66 -9.97 7.46 -10.91
C ASP A 66 -8.43 7.48 -10.97
N ALA A 67 -7.87 6.53 -11.73
CA ALA A 67 -6.44 6.45 -11.96
C ALA A 67 -5.87 7.67 -12.69
N LYS A 68 -6.66 8.44 -13.45
CA LYS A 68 -6.16 9.65 -14.13
C LYS A 68 -5.89 10.79 -13.15
N ALA A 69 -6.65 10.87 -12.06
CA ALA A 69 -6.47 11.84 -10.99
C ALA A 69 -5.22 11.60 -10.13
N VAL A 70 -4.68 10.37 -10.12
CA VAL A 70 -3.47 10.04 -9.35
C VAL A 70 -2.22 10.61 -10.04
N PRO A 71 -1.31 11.32 -9.35
CA PRO A 71 -0.09 11.85 -9.97
C PRO A 71 0.78 10.78 -10.65
N ALA A 72 1.34 11.08 -11.81
CA ALA A 72 2.06 10.11 -12.64
C ALA A 72 3.21 9.38 -11.92
N GLY A 73 3.92 10.06 -11.02
CA GLY A 73 4.96 9.44 -10.18
C GLY A 73 4.42 8.35 -9.27
N VAL A 74 3.26 8.60 -8.64
CA VAL A 74 2.58 7.62 -7.78
C VAL A 74 2.04 6.45 -8.61
N ARG A 75 1.47 6.73 -9.79
CA ARG A 75 1.00 5.66 -10.71
C ARG A 75 2.11 4.75 -11.18
N ARG A 76 3.32 5.28 -11.41
CA ARG A 76 4.48 4.46 -11.76
C ARG A 76 4.97 3.65 -10.58
N ALA A 77 5.07 4.26 -9.40
CA ALA A 77 5.54 3.60 -8.18
C ALA A 77 4.63 2.43 -7.74
N THR A 78 3.34 2.50 -8.06
CA THR A 78 2.35 1.44 -7.77
C THR A 78 2.29 0.33 -8.83
N ARG A 79 2.94 0.49 -10.00
CA ARG A 79 3.09 -0.61 -10.96
C ARG A 79 4.29 -1.44 -10.53
N VAL A 80 4.07 -2.47 -9.72
CA VAL A 80 5.12 -3.45 -9.42
C VAL A 80 5.30 -4.31 -10.67
N SER A 81 6.50 -4.32 -11.27
CA SER A 81 6.87 -5.30 -12.30
C SER A 81 6.72 -6.71 -11.73
N ARG A 82 6.10 -7.60 -12.52
CA ARG A 82 5.96 -9.03 -12.20
C ARG A 82 7.31 -9.69 -12.00
#